data_AF-A0AAD5PAL9-F1
#
_entry.id   AF-A0AAD5PAL9-F1
#
_cell.length_a   1.000
_cell.length_b   1.000
_cell.length_c   1.000
_cell.angle_alpha   90.00
_cell.angle_beta   90.00
_cell.angle_gamma   90.00
#
_symmetry.space_group_name_H-M   'P 1'
#
loop_
_entity.id
_entity.type
_entity.pdbx_description
1 polymer ?
#
loop_
_entity_poly.entity_id
_entity_poly.type
_entity_poly.pdbx_seq_one_letter_code
_entity_poly.pdbx_strand_id
1 'polypeptide(L)'
;MFINTRKNKNTLALLLNPLLIFSILIQNVSSLSVSNISECPPIPARSGPSDIGDLRPDDIKVIGALGDSIMAGFALEGINDDLGGTGLLNLSTLTEFRGKSWGIGGDEGAITLANLVKHYNSSLEGPSVGKHFAYFCKEDDGDGCDAQFKHGEVDVLDAAISGGIAASLDMELDYLLQRMAQLPNVNLVTDWKMITIQIGSNDQCASCSGNNSDVTADAYAAYVDAAVQRIRNNVPRVLVNLVGTFNVSGLYELTRGQQYCRPLFGQPDWILNRMECSCFKGTDQDRANMDTLSAQYNAKLFEIYQKYNAEKTEGFAIAYTPANINVGGLPLEALSNVDCFHPGRLAHEWISKVVWNNIFKPQAEKPYSNILEYNANEQIYCPTEDDRIRID
;
A
#
# COMPACT_ATOMS: atom_id res chain seq x y z
N MET A 1 -79.71 3.12 57.64
CA MET A 1 -79.01 2.32 56.61
C MET A 1 -77.97 3.24 55.98
N PHE A 2 -76.68 2.99 56.29
CA PHE A 2 -75.45 3.20 55.49
C PHE A 2 -75.61 3.98 54.16
N ILE A 3 -74.87 5.04 53.79
CA ILE A 3 -73.41 5.32 53.72
C ILE A 3 -73.34 6.76 53.13
N ASN A 4 -72.68 7.74 53.74
CA ASN A 4 -71.25 8.06 53.81
C ASN A 4 -70.88 9.25 52.89
N THR A 5 -70.05 10.10 53.47
CA THR A 5 -69.63 11.47 53.13
C THR A 5 -68.65 11.51 51.94
N ARG A 6 -68.27 12.61 51.24
CA ARG A 6 -67.76 13.95 51.64
C ARG A 6 -67.47 14.72 50.32
N LYS A 7 -67.93 15.98 50.17
CA LYS A 7 -67.16 17.26 50.17
C LYS A 7 -66.09 17.49 49.09
N ASN A 8 -66.39 18.49 48.24
CA ASN A 8 -65.51 19.42 47.54
C ASN A 8 -64.26 19.86 48.33
N LYS A 9 -63.16 20.14 47.61
CA LYS A 9 -62.54 21.48 47.54
C LYS A 9 -61.41 21.57 46.49
N ASN A 10 -61.40 22.74 45.86
CA ASN A 10 -60.47 23.33 44.90
C ASN A 10 -58.97 23.09 45.18
N THR A 11 -58.18 23.01 44.10
CA THR A 11 -56.73 23.24 44.18
C THR A 11 -56.25 24.14 43.04
N LEU A 12 -55.39 25.05 43.47
CA LEU A 12 -54.78 26.21 42.84
C LEU A 12 -53.69 25.81 41.82
N ALA A 13 -53.56 26.55 40.73
CA ALA A 13 -52.49 26.42 39.74
C ALA A 13 -51.14 26.87 40.33
N LEU A 14 -50.09 26.04 40.14
CA LEU A 14 -48.69 26.42 40.37
C LEU A 14 -47.91 26.18 39.07
N LEU A 15 -47.34 27.26 38.52
CA LEU A 15 -46.43 27.27 37.38
C LEU A 15 -45.08 26.65 37.79
N LEU A 16 -44.63 25.63 37.06
CA LEU A 16 -43.28 25.07 37.15
C LEU A 16 -42.55 25.30 35.82
N ASN A 17 -41.38 25.93 35.93
CA ASN A 17 -40.48 26.34 34.86
C ASN A 17 -39.57 25.15 34.47
N PRO A 18 -39.44 24.73 33.20
CA PRO A 18 -38.52 23.66 32.84
C PRO A 18 -37.14 24.26 32.50
N LEU A 19 -36.19 24.12 33.41
CA LEU A 19 -34.77 24.21 33.08
C LEU A 19 -34.43 22.97 32.23
N LEU A 20 -34.26 23.18 30.92
CA LEU A 20 -33.67 22.21 30.01
C LEU A 20 -32.21 21.99 30.40
N ILE A 21 -31.94 20.86 31.05
CA ILE A 21 -30.59 20.31 31.17
C ILE A 21 -30.25 19.72 29.80
N PHE A 22 -29.47 20.45 29.00
CA PHE A 22 -28.83 19.91 27.81
C PHE A 22 -27.67 19.02 28.28
N SER A 23 -27.97 17.74 28.52
CA SER A 23 -26.93 16.72 28.62
C SER A 23 -26.34 16.54 27.22
N ILE A 24 -25.18 17.13 26.96
CA ILE A 24 -24.37 16.80 25.79
C ILE A 24 -23.95 15.34 25.97
N LEU A 25 -24.65 14.42 25.30
CA LEU A 25 -24.13 13.09 25.07
C LEU A 25 -22.93 13.26 24.14
N ILE A 26 -21.72 13.23 24.73
CA ILE A 26 -20.52 12.88 23.98
C ILE A 26 -20.75 11.44 23.54
N GLN A 27 -21.27 11.26 22.32
CA GLN A 27 -21.25 9.95 21.70
C GLN A 27 -19.80 9.66 21.41
N ASN A 28 -19.19 8.78 22.20
CA ASN A 28 -17.96 8.11 21.80
C ASN A 28 -18.27 7.43 20.47
N VAL A 29 -17.85 8.03 19.36
CA VAL A 29 -17.90 7.37 18.05
C VAL A 29 -16.91 6.23 18.15
N SER A 30 -17.42 5.03 18.45
CA SER A 30 -16.61 3.82 18.36
C SER A 30 -16.11 3.71 16.93
N SER A 31 -14.87 3.26 16.75
CA SER A 31 -14.28 3.13 15.42
C SER A 31 -15.19 2.33 14.50
N LEU A 32 -15.49 2.91 13.35
CA LEU A 32 -16.38 2.36 12.33
C LEU A 32 -15.51 1.71 11.24
N SER A 33 -15.96 0.59 10.70
CA SER A 33 -15.40 0.04 9.46
C SER A 33 -16.49 -0.06 8.40
N VAL A 34 -16.16 0.28 7.15
CA VAL A 34 -17.11 0.42 6.05
C VAL A 34 -16.63 -0.31 4.79
N SER A 35 -17.53 -0.57 3.85
CA SER A 35 -17.16 -1.22 2.59
C SER A 35 -16.67 -0.22 1.55
N ASN A 36 -17.18 1.02 1.58
CA ASN A 36 -16.74 2.11 0.73
C ASN A 36 -16.24 3.30 1.58
N ILE A 37 -15.05 3.82 1.27
CA ILE A 37 -14.43 4.94 1.99
C ILE A 37 -15.33 6.19 2.06
N SER A 38 -16.21 6.41 1.07
CA SER A 38 -17.16 7.53 1.10
C SER A 38 -18.13 7.51 2.27
N GLU A 39 -18.32 6.34 2.91
CA GLU A 39 -19.16 6.16 4.08
C GLU A 39 -18.43 6.54 5.38
N CYS A 40 -17.09 6.69 5.36
CA CYS A 40 -16.35 7.15 6.52
C CYS A 40 -16.65 8.62 6.82
N PRO A 41 -16.92 8.97 8.09
CA PRO A 41 -17.14 10.36 8.48
C PRO A 41 -15.88 11.20 8.24
N PRO A 42 -16.04 12.50 7.92
CA PRO A 42 -14.91 13.41 7.87
C PRO A 42 -14.31 13.58 9.26
N ILE A 43 -12.98 13.77 9.32
CA ILE A 43 -12.30 14.14 10.55
C ILE A 43 -12.39 15.68 10.70
N PRO A 44 -12.74 16.20 11.89
CA PRO A 44 -12.72 17.63 12.16
C PRO A 44 -11.36 18.26 11.82
N ALA A 45 -11.42 19.33 11.02
CA ALA A 45 -10.25 20.09 10.62
C ALA A 45 -9.54 20.71 11.84
N ARG A 46 -8.21 20.74 11.79
CA ARG A 46 -7.36 21.30 12.83
C ARG A 46 -6.15 22.03 12.23
N SER A 47 -5.36 22.69 13.08
CA SER A 47 -3.99 23.04 12.71
C SER A 47 -3.13 21.77 12.64
N GLY A 48 -2.43 21.57 11.52
CA GLY A 48 -1.59 20.39 11.33
C GLY A 48 -0.49 20.26 12.41
N PRO A 49 0.01 19.03 12.63
CA PRO A 49 0.88 18.74 13.76
C PRO A 49 2.29 19.27 13.55
N SER A 50 2.98 19.56 14.66
CA SER A 50 4.41 19.87 14.67
C SER A 50 5.29 18.63 14.81
N ASP A 51 4.74 17.55 15.37
CA ASP A 51 5.41 16.29 15.66
C ASP A 51 4.78 15.14 14.86
N ILE A 52 5.63 14.26 14.34
CA ILE A 52 5.23 13.14 13.49
C ILE A 52 4.37 12.09 14.21
N GLY A 53 4.50 11.95 15.54
CA GLY A 53 3.69 11.03 16.33
C GLY A 53 2.22 11.47 16.46
N ASP A 54 1.92 12.71 16.11
CA ASP A 54 0.56 13.26 16.09
C ASP A 54 -0.03 13.31 14.66
N LEU A 55 0.56 12.61 13.68
CA LEU A 55 0.05 12.55 12.31
C LEU A 55 -1.29 11.82 12.21
N ARG A 56 -2.23 12.44 11.51
CA ARG A 56 -3.48 11.86 11.01
C ARG A 56 -3.44 11.78 9.48
N PRO A 57 -4.34 11.02 8.85
CA PRO A 57 -4.41 10.95 7.39
C PRO A 57 -4.70 12.31 6.73
N ASP A 58 -5.49 13.19 7.36
CA ASP A 58 -5.79 14.52 6.84
C ASP A 58 -4.59 15.49 6.85
N ASP A 59 -3.53 15.17 7.60
CA ASP A 59 -2.30 15.98 7.64
C ASP A 59 -1.34 15.67 6.49
N ILE A 60 -1.47 14.49 5.86
CA ILE A 60 -0.60 14.07 4.76
C ILE A 60 -0.93 14.90 3.52
N LYS A 61 0.03 15.70 3.06
CA LYS A 61 -0.11 16.58 1.90
C LYS A 61 0.52 15.99 0.64
N VAL A 62 1.54 15.15 0.79
CA VAL A 62 2.18 14.45 -0.33
C VAL A 62 2.26 12.97 -0.05
N ILE A 63 1.92 12.16 -1.04
CA ILE A 63 2.16 10.71 -1.01
C ILE A 63 3.06 10.31 -2.18
N GLY A 64 4.01 9.41 -1.93
CA GLY A 64 4.88 8.83 -2.95
C GLY A 64 5.13 7.35 -2.69
N ALA A 65 5.63 6.63 -3.69
CA ALA A 65 5.95 5.22 -3.55
C ALA A 65 7.21 4.82 -4.30
N LEU A 66 7.92 3.85 -3.72
CA LEU A 66 9.06 3.12 -4.29
C LEU A 66 8.73 1.63 -4.30
N GLY A 67 9.21 0.90 -5.31
CA GLY A 67 8.98 -0.53 -5.40
C GLY A 67 9.22 -1.16 -6.77
N ASP A 68 8.79 -2.40 -6.92
CA ASP A 68 8.90 -3.17 -8.15
C ASP A 68 7.65 -3.08 -9.04
N SER A 69 7.52 -4.00 -9.99
CA SER A 69 6.38 -4.13 -10.90
C SER A 69 5.02 -4.25 -10.18
N ILE A 70 4.99 -4.76 -8.94
CA ILE A 70 3.76 -4.79 -8.14
C ILE A 70 3.35 -3.36 -7.76
N MET A 71 4.29 -2.54 -7.26
CA MET A 71 4.01 -1.14 -6.95
C MET A 71 3.74 -0.31 -8.23
N ALA A 72 4.31 -0.68 -9.38
CA ALA A 72 4.00 -0.05 -10.66
C ALA A 72 2.60 -0.38 -11.22
N GLY A 73 1.90 -1.37 -10.65
CA GLY A 73 0.62 -1.85 -11.16
C GLY A 73 0.75 -2.55 -12.51
N PHE A 74 1.86 -3.26 -12.75
CA PHE A 74 2.09 -4.01 -13.97
C PHE A 74 1.02 -5.08 -14.18
N ALA A 75 0.42 -5.09 -15.36
CA ALA A 75 -0.62 -6.03 -15.78
C ALA A 75 -1.84 -6.14 -14.83
N LEU A 76 -2.06 -5.16 -13.95
CA LEU A 76 -3.08 -5.16 -12.88
C LEU A 76 -4.50 -5.43 -13.40
N GLU A 77 -4.86 -4.88 -14.56
CA GLU A 77 -6.18 -5.04 -15.17
C GLU A 77 -6.31 -6.29 -16.06
N GLY A 78 -5.21 -7.01 -16.26
CA GLY A 78 -5.16 -8.18 -17.12
C GLY A 78 -5.51 -7.87 -18.59
N ILE A 79 -5.94 -8.91 -19.30
CA ILE A 79 -6.51 -8.85 -20.65
C ILE A 79 -8.02 -8.65 -20.50
N ASN A 80 -8.49 -7.43 -20.81
CA ASN A 80 -9.90 -7.11 -21.00
C ASN A 80 -10.17 -6.97 -22.51
N ASP A 81 -11.26 -7.58 -23.00
CA ASP A 81 -11.63 -7.60 -24.42
C ASP A 81 -11.83 -6.17 -25.02
N ASP A 82 -12.00 -5.15 -24.17
CA ASP A 82 -12.24 -3.76 -24.53
C ASP A 82 -11.01 -3.01 -25.11
N LEU A 83 -9.79 -3.49 -24.87
CA LEU A 83 -8.56 -2.82 -25.33
C LEU A 83 -8.07 -3.26 -26.71
N GLY A 84 -8.80 -4.17 -27.35
CA GLY A 84 -8.50 -4.67 -28.69
C GLY A 84 -7.31 -5.63 -28.74
N GLY A 85 -7.50 -6.77 -29.41
CA GLY A 85 -6.50 -7.81 -29.60
C GLY A 85 -6.73 -9.06 -28.76
N THR A 86 -6.43 -10.23 -29.35
CA THR A 86 -6.53 -11.54 -28.68
C THR A 86 -5.14 -12.04 -28.30
N GLY A 87 -4.94 -12.47 -27.04
CA GLY A 87 -3.69 -13.10 -26.60
C GLY A 87 -2.49 -12.14 -26.45
N LEU A 88 -1.28 -12.61 -26.77
CA LEU A 88 0.01 -11.87 -26.64
C LEU A 88 0.09 -10.54 -27.43
N LEU A 89 -0.87 -10.26 -28.31
CA LEU A 89 -0.95 -9.00 -29.06
C LEU A 89 -1.84 -7.94 -28.37
N ASN A 90 -2.42 -8.26 -27.22
CA ASN A 90 -3.14 -7.27 -26.42
C ASN A 90 -2.12 -6.37 -25.70
N LEU A 91 -2.21 -5.07 -25.95
CA LEU A 91 -1.31 -4.06 -25.37
C LEU A 91 -1.36 -4.03 -23.83
N SER A 92 -2.43 -4.54 -23.21
CA SER A 92 -2.54 -4.66 -21.76
C SER A 92 -1.52 -5.63 -21.14
N THR A 93 -0.91 -6.52 -21.93
CA THR A 93 0.07 -7.50 -21.45
C THR A 93 1.40 -6.88 -21.00
N LEU A 94 1.68 -5.63 -21.37
CA LEU A 94 2.87 -4.89 -20.98
C LEU A 94 2.51 -3.50 -20.43
N THR A 95 1.32 -3.35 -19.85
CA THR A 95 0.83 -2.06 -19.35
C THR A 95 0.99 -1.96 -17.84
N GLU A 96 1.47 -0.82 -17.36
CA GLU A 96 1.50 -0.41 -15.96
C GLU A 96 0.28 0.47 -15.68
N PHE A 97 -0.62 0.00 -14.83
CA PHE A 97 -1.83 0.72 -14.41
C PHE A 97 -1.55 1.55 -13.15
N ARG A 98 -0.61 2.48 -13.29
CA ARG A 98 -0.10 3.37 -12.23
C ARG A 98 -1.22 3.94 -11.36
N GLY A 99 -2.25 4.53 -12.01
CA GLY A 99 -3.39 5.14 -11.34
C GLY A 99 -4.24 4.22 -10.47
N LYS A 100 -4.03 2.90 -10.54
CA LYS A 100 -4.75 1.90 -9.74
C LYS A 100 -3.84 1.07 -8.83
N SER A 101 -2.54 1.39 -8.78
CA SER A 101 -1.60 0.71 -7.90
C SER A 101 -2.01 0.85 -6.43
N TRP A 102 -1.81 -0.22 -5.65
CA TRP A 102 -2.38 -0.35 -4.32
C TRP A 102 -1.84 0.72 -3.35
N GLY A 103 -0.58 1.15 -3.53
CA GLY A 103 0.11 2.06 -2.63
C GLY A 103 -0.03 3.54 -2.99
N ILE A 104 -0.30 3.87 -4.26
CA ILE A 104 -0.10 5.24 -4.77
C ILE A 104 -1.08 5.70 -5.84
N GLY A 105 -1.86 4.80 -6.45
CA GLY A 105 -2.75 5.15 -7.55
C GLY A 105 -3.85 6.15 -7.16
N GLY A 106 -4.13 7.14 -8.01
CA GLY A 106 -5.08 8.23 -7.77
C GLY A 106 -6.28 8.26 -8.71
N ASP A 107 -6.49 7.23 -9.53
CA ASP A 107 -7.64 7.15 -10.44
C ASP A 107 -8.96 7.17 -9.66
N GLU A 108 -9.96 7.85 -10.22
CA GLU A 108 -11.28 7.93 -9.61
C GLU A 108 -11.88 6.53 -9.40
N GLY A 109 -12.37 6.27 -8.19
CA GLY A 109 -12.99 5.00 -7.82
C GLY A 109 -12.01 3.85 -7.53
N ALA A 110 -10.71 4.02 -7.71
CA ALA A 110 -9.72 3.01 -7.33
C ALA A 110 -9.57 2.94 -5.80
N ILE A 111 -9.58 1.73 -5.23
CA ILE A 111 -9.30 1.53 -3.81
C ILE A 111 -7.78 1.38 -3.64
N THR A 112 -7.12 2.48 -3.29
CA THR A 112 -5.67 2.57 -3.12
C THR A 112 -5.35 3.31 -1.82
N LEU A 113 -4.16 3.11 -1.25
CA LEU A 113 -3.73 3.85 -0.06
C LEU A 113 -3.79 5.36 -0.31
N ALA A 114 -3.39 5.84 -1.50
CA ALA A 114 -3.49 7.24 -1.88
C ALA A 114 -4.94 7.77 -1.88
N ASN A 115 -5.89 7.06 -2.47
CA ASN A 115 -7.29 7.50 -2.47
C ASN A 115 -7.94 7.42 -1.08
N LEU A 116 -7.52 6.47 -0.24
CA LEU A 116 -7.96 6.40 1.16
C LEU A 116 -7.46 7.61 1.96
N VAL A 117 -6.21 8.05 1.75
CA VAL A 117 -5.68 9.30 2.34
C VAL A 117 -6.41 10.52 1.74
N LYS A 118 -6.62 10.54 0.41
CA LYS A 118 -7.27 11.66 -0.31
C LYS A 118 -8.71 11.92 0.14
N HIS A 119 -9.41 10.90 0.63
CA HIS A 119 -10.72 11.07 1.28
C HIS A 119 -10.66 12.05 2.46
N TYR A 120 -9.60 11.98 3.25
CA TYR A 120 -9.39 12.83 4.42
C TYR A 120 -8.67 14.15 4.07
N ASN A 121 -7.82 14.14 3.03
CA ASN A 121 -7.20 15.34 2.48
C ASN A 121 -7.42 15.45 0.96
N SER A 122 -8.47 16.16 0.55
CA SER A 122 -8.78 16.39 -0.87
C SER A 122 -7.69 17.14 -1.65
N SER A 123 -6.76 17.80 -0.94
CA SER A 123 -5.63 18.52 -1.53
C SER A 123 -4.34 17.67 -1.61
N LEU A 124 -4.42 16.35 -1.41
CA LEU A 124 -3.30 15.43 -1.52
C LEU A 124 -2.65 15.52 -2.91
N GLU A 125 -1.33 15.69 -2.93
CA GLU A 125 -0.50 15.72 -4.13
C GLU A 125 0.36 14.46 -4.21
N GLY A 126 0.77 14.06 -5.43
CA GLY A 126 1.64 12.90 -5.63
C GLY A 126 1.01 11.59 -6.13
N PRO A 127 -0.31 11.30 -5.95
CA PRO A 127 -0.88 10.08 -6.52
C PRO A 127 -0.65 9.99 -8.02
N SER A 128 -0.27 8.80 -8.49
CA SER A 128 -0.14 8.52 -9.92
C SER A 128 -1.52 8.41 -10.58
N VAL A 129 -1.60 8.52 -11.90
CA VAL A 129 -2.86 8.53 -12.64
C VAL A 129 -2.74 7.69 -13.90
N GLY A 130 -3.85 7.13 -14.39
CA GLY A 130 -3.91 6.43 -15.66
C GLY A 130 -2.94 5.25 -15.78
N LYS A 131 -2.35 5.10 -16.96
CA LYS A 131 -1.53 3.95 -17.34
C LYS A 131 -0.59 4.28 -18.50
N HIS A 132 0.50 3.54 -18.60
CA HIS A 132 1.41 3.60 -19.74
C HIS A 132 2.05 2.22 -19.99
N PHE A 133 2.81 2.08 -21.07
CA PHE A 133 3.58 0.85 -21.31
C PHE A 133 4.73 0.75 -20.32
N ALA A 134 4.91 -0.45 -19.77
CA ALA A 134 6.05 -0.78 -18.93
C ALA A 134 7.35 -0.49 -19.67
N TYR A 135 8.31 0.07 -18.96
CA TYR A 135 9.68 0.20 -19.43
C TYR A 135 10.58 -0.62 -18.50
N PHE A 136 11.57 -1.28 -19.10
CA PHE A 136 12.55 -2.06 -18.37
C PHE A 136 13.88 -1.32 -18.43
N CYS A 137 14.37 -0.87 -17.27
CA CYS A 137 15.69 -0.26 -17.16
C CYS A 137 16.77 -1.33 -17.33
N LYS A 138 17.69 -1.15 -18.28
CA LYS A 138 18.93 -1.96 -18.32
C LYS A 138 20.08 -1.12 -17.80
N GLU A 139 20.91 -1.72 -16.96
CA GLU A 139 22.10 -1.09 -16.37
C GLU A 139 23.12 -0.59 -17.43
N ASP A 140 23.11 -1.16 -18.64
CA ASP A 140 23.99 -0.78 -19.75
C ASP A 140 23.47 0.38 -20.63
N ASP A 141 22.26 0.90 -20.36
CA ASP A 141 21.77 2.09 -21.06
C ASP A 141 22.53 3.30 -20.50
N GLY A 142 23.63 3.65 -21.18
CA GLY A 142 24.68 4.59 -20.75
C GLY A 142 24.26 6.02 -20.42
N ASP A 143 22.95 6.33 -20.47
CA ASP A 143 22.31 7.47 -19.84
C ASP A 143 21.24 6.87 -18.91
N GLY A 144 21.47 6.87 -17.59
CA GLY A 144 20.63 6.18 -16.58
C GLY A 144 19.14 6.39 -16.80
N CYS A 145 18.30 5.45 -16.37
CA CYS A 145 16.94 5.17 -16.88
C CYS A 145 16.01 6.37 -17.16
N ASP A 146 16.33 7.22 -18.15
CA ASP A 146 15.65 8.47 -18.47
C ASP A 146 14.20 8.23 -18.91
N ALA A 147 13.90 6.98 -19.26
CA ALA A 147 12.55 6.48 -19.47
C ALA A 147 11.62 6.76 -18.28
N GLN A 148 12.12 6.73 -17.04
CA GLN A 148 11.32 7.04 -15.85
C GLN A 148 10.77 8.47 -15.87
N PHE A 149 11.52 9.42 -16.46
CA PHE A 149 11.05 10.79 -16.61
C PHE A 149 10.06 10.99 -17.77
N LYS A 150 9.99 10.05 -18.73
CA LYS A 150 9.10 10.17 -19.90
C LYS A 150 7.63 10.11 -19.54
N HIS A 151 7.29 9.38 -18.47
CA HIS A 151 5.91 9.18 -18.03
C HIS A 151 5.57 9.98 -16.78
N GLY A 152 6.35 11.00 -16.44
CA GLY A 152 6.20 11.72 -15.17
C GLY A 152 4.82 12.36 -14.93
N GLU A 153 4.04 12.66 -15.97
CA GLU A 153 2.66 13.15 -15.84
C GLU A 153 1.68 12.05 -15.38
N VAL A 154 1.97 10.79 -15.69
CA VAL A 154 1.20 9.59 -15.35
C VAL A 154 1.70 9.03 -14.03
N ASP A 155 3.02 8.91 -13.89
CA ASP A 155 3.68 8.32 -12.72
C ASP A 155 3.63 9.24 -11.50
N VAL A 156 3.72 10.56 -11.72
CA VAL A 156 3.72 11.57 -10.64
C VAL A 156 4.78 11.25 -9.58
N LEU A 157 4.42 10.69 -8.42
CA LEU A 157 5.35 10.22 -7.37
C LEU A 157 5.33 8.70 -7.14
N ASP A 158 4.77 7.94 -8.07
CA ASP A 158 5.05 6.52 -8.20
C ASP A 158 6.39 6.34 -8.93
N ALA A 159 7.45 6.06 -8.17
CA ALA A 159 8.78 5.87 -8.71
C ALA A 159 9.12 4.41 -9.00
N ALA A 160 8.18 3.49 -8.80
CA ALA A 160 8.43 2.06 -8.88
C ALA A 160 8.88 1.63 -10.28
N ILE A 161 9.84 0.71 -10.36
CA ILE A 161 10.40 0.23 -11.62
C ILE A 161 10.06 -1.26 -11.80
N SER A 162 9.39 -1.60 -12.90
CA SER A 162 9.16 -3.01 -13.25
C SER A 162 10.48 -3.74 -13.48
N GLY A 163 10.63 -4.90 -12.82
CA GLY A 163 11.89 -5.65 -12.78
C GLY A 163 12.94 -5.10 -11.79
N GLY A 164 12.67 -3.98 -11.12
CA GLY A 164 13.56 -3.41 -10.11
C GLY A 164 13.73 -4.35 -8.91
N ILE A 165 14.95 -4.38 -8.39
CA ILE A 165 15.31 -5.05 -7.13
C ILE A 165 15.65 -4.00 -6.07
N ALA A 166 15.98 -4.38 -4.84
CA ALA A 166 16.36 -3.41 -3.80
C ALA A 166 17.49 -2.45 -4.24
N ALA A 167 18.45 -2.93 -5.05
CA ALA A 167 19.52 -2.09 -5.61
C ALA A 167 19.01 -0.93 -6.49
N SER A 168 17.80 -1.05 -7.06
CA SER A 168 17.19 -0.03 -7.91
C SER A 168 16.65 1.18 -7.13
N LEU A 169 16.46 1.07 -5.80
CA LEU A 169 15.85 2.12 -4.98
C LEU A 169 16.56 3.47 -5.06
N ASP A 170 17.88 3.50 -5.27
CA ASP A 170 18.62 4.75 -5.39
C ASP A 170 18.23 5.53 -6.66
N MET A 171 18.02 4.81 -7.77
CA MET A 171 17.55 5.39 -9.03
C MET A 171 16.07 5.83 -8.93
N GLU A 172 15.23 5.04 -8.27
CA GLU A 172 13.84 5.43 -8.01
C GLU A 172 13.77 6.72 -7.17
N LEU A 173 14.70 6.89 -6.22
CA LEU A 173 14.81 8.11 -5.41
C LEU A 173 15.29 9.32 -6.21
N ASP A 174 16.12 9.15 -7.23
CA ASP A 174 16.46 10.26 -8.15
C ASP A 174 15.20 10.81 -8.81
N TYR A 175 14.35 9.94 -9.34
CA TYR A 175 13.06 10.32 -9.91
C TYR A 175 12.14 10.97 -8.86
N LEU A 176 11.91 10.29 -7.74
CA LEU A 176 10.96 10.73 -6.72
C LEU A 176 11.32 12.12 -6.19
N LEU A 177 12.58 12.35 -5.83
CA LEU A 177 13.03 13.62 -5.27
C LEU A 177 12.92 14.77 -6.29
N GLN A 178 13.29 14.51 -7.55
CA GLN A 178 13.18 15.50 -8.62
C GLN A 178 11.73 15.86 -8.93
N ARG A 179 10.83 14.86 -9.00
CA ARG A 179 9.40 15.09 -9.27
C ARG A 179 8.71 15.75 -8.10
N MET A 180 9.01 15.34 -6.86
CA MET A 180 8.45 15.95 -5.66
C MET A 180 8.80 17.44 -5.59
N ALA A 181 10.03 17.81 -5.97
CA ALA A 181 10.47 19.19 -6.00
C ALA A 181 9.71 20.09 -7.01
N GLN A 182 9.00 19.47 -7.96
CA GLN A 182 8.25 20.16 -9.02
C GLN A 182 6.74 20.26 -8.73
N LEU A 183 6.26 19.72 -7.61
CA LEU A 183 4.85 19.77 -7.26
C LEU A 183 4.41 21.23 -7.01
N PRO A 184 3.37 21.73 -7.73
CA PRO A 184 3.07 23.16 -7.76
C PRO A 184 2.46 23.71 -6.46
N ASN A 185 1.81 22.87 -5.65
CA ASN A 185 1.06 23.28 -4.46
C ASN A 185 1.60 22.65 -3.16
N VAL A 186 2.91 22.47 -3.07
CA VAL A 186 3.58 21.83 -1.93
C VAL A 186 4.67 22.72 -1.38
N ASN A 187 4.63 22.99 -0.07
CA ASN A 187 5.79 23.48 0.66
C ASN A 187 6.63 22.30 1.13
N LEU A 188 7.73 22.04 0.41
CA LEU A 188 8.63 20.92 0.68
C LEU A 188 9.26 20.95 2.07
N VAL A 189 9.25 22.06 2.80
CA VAL A 189 9.80 22.15 4.16
C VAL A 189 8.74 21.84 5.22
N THR A 190 7.53 22.36 5.06
CA THR A 190 6.51 22.35 6.11
C THR A 190 5.42 21.30 5.90
N ASP A 191 5.16 20.88 4.69
CA ASP A 191 4.07 19.94 4.42
C ASP A 191 4.49 18.51 4.77
N TRP A 192 3.58 17.71 5.31
CA TRP A 192 3.87 16.32 5.67
C TRP A 192 3.80 15.41 4.46
N LYS A 193 4.76 14.48 4.37
CA LYS A 193 4.83 13.47 3.31
C LYS A 193 4.75 12.06 3.88
N MET A 194 4.11 11.17 3.13
CA MET A 194 4.19 9.73 3.34
C MET A 194 4.86 9.10 2.11
N ILE A 195 5.96 8.36 2.31
CA ILE A 195 6.60 7.59 1.23
C ILE A 195 6.48 6.11 1.58
N THR A 196 5.80 5.34 0.72
CA THR A 196 5.64 3.90 0.90
C THR A 196 6.76 3.15 0.15
N ILE A 197 7.40 2.20 0.80
CA ILE A 197 8.40 1.32 0.17
C ILE A 197 7.91 -0.11 0.26
N GLN A 198 7.75 -0.77 -0.89
CA GLN A 198 7.53 -2.21 -0.97
C GLN A 198 8.33 -2.75 -2.17
N ILE A 199 9.40 -3.48 -1.87
CA ILE A 199 10.35 -4.01 -2.84
C ILE A 199 10.74 -5.43 -2.40
N GLY A 200 11.35 -6.23 -3.27
CA GLY A 200 11.93 -7.52 -2.90
C GLY A 200 11.30 -8.74 -3.55
N SER A 201 10.27 -8.58 -4.38
CA SER A 201 9.69 -9.71 -5.14
C SER A 201 10.66 -10.18 -6.22
N ASN A 202 11.27 -9.22 -6.94
CA ASN A 202 12.30 -9.52 -7.93
C ASN A 202 13.59 -10.04 -7.30
N ASP A 203 14.00 -9.55 -6.13
CA ASP A 203 15.15 -10.09 -5.39
C ASP A 203 14.94 -11.58 -5.08
N GLN A 204 13.77 -11.93 -4.53
CA GLN A 204 13.42 -13.34 -4.30
C GLN A 204 13.51 -14.16 -5.59
N CYS A 205 12.93 -13.66 -6.68
CA CYS A 205 12.92 -14.37 -7.97
C CYS A 205 14.30 -14.45 -8.64
N ALA A 206 15.18 -13.48 -8.43
CA ALA A 206 16.54 -13.47 -8.95
C ALA A 206 17.48 -14.41 -8.17
N SER A 207 17.11 -14.83 -6.96
CA SER A 207 17.93 -15.74 -6.12
C SER A 207 18.22 -17.10 -6.78
N CYS A 208 17.43 -17.49 -7.78
CA CYS A 208 17.63 -18.73 -8.55
C CYS A 208 18.27 -18.51 -9.93
N SER A 209 18.73 -17.29 -10.25
CA SER A 209 19.35 -16.94 -11.54
C SER A 209 20.90 -17.00 -11.53
N GLY A 210 21.47 -17.82 -10.65
CA GLY A 210 22.92 -17.92 -10.44
C GLY A 210 23.40 -17.08 -9.26
N ASN A 211 24.72 -16.87 -9.15
CA ASN A 211 25.29 -16.10 -8.06
C ASN A 211 25.19 -14.60 -8.37
N ASN A 212 24.23 -13.92 -7.73
CA ASN A 212 24.11 -12.47 -7.77
C ASN A 212 24.43 -11.90 -6.37
N SER A 213 25.47 -11.07 -6.26
CA SER A 213 25.90 -10.46 -4.98
C SER A 213 24.88 -9.46 -4.42
N ASP A 214 24.05 -8.87 -5.27
CA ASP A 214 23.01 -7.92 -4.87
C ASP A 214 21.78 -8.63 -4.27
N VAL A 215 21.67 -9.94 -4.50
CA VAL A 215 20.53 -10.77 -4.07
C VAL A 215 20.92 -11.61 -2.86
N THR A 216 21.24 -10.91 -1.76
CA THR A 216 21.50 -11.51 -0.45
C THR A 216 20.76 -10.73 0.63
N ALA A 217 20.49 -11.33 1.79
CA ALA A 217 19.82 -10.65 2.90
C ALA A 217 20.54 -9.37 3.33
N ASP A 218 21.87 -9.39 3.38
CA ASP A 218 22.67 -8.24 3.79
C ASP A 218 22.75 -7.15 2.71
N ALA A 219 22.87 -7.51 1.43
CA ALA A 219 22.82 -6.54 0.33
C ALA A 219 21.46 -5.85 0.24
N TYR A 220 20.38 -6.64 0.30
CA TYR A 220 19.00 -6.12 0.36
C TYR A 220 18.83 -5.12 1.53
N ALA A 221 19.28 -5.49 2.73
CA ALA A 221 19.21 -4.62 3.89
C ALA A 221 20.01 -3.32 3.70
N ALA A 222 21.21 -3.40 3.12
CA ALA A 222 22.04 -2.24 2.84
C ALA A 222 21.38 -1.26 1.87
N TYR A 223 20.76 -1.77 0.80
CA TYR A 223 20.04 -0.94 -0.18
C TYR A 223 18.81 -0.26 0.42
N VAL A 224 17.98 -0.99 1.18
CA VAL A 224 16.80 -0.40 1.84
C VAL A 224 17.21 0.60 2.91
N ASP A 225 18.22 0.30 3.74
CA ASP A 225 18.72 1.23 4.75
C ASP A 225 19.27 2.52 4.12
N ALA A 226 20.00 2.41 3.01
CA ALA A 226 20.51 3.56 2.26
C ALA A 226 19.38 4.41 1.68
N ALA A 227 18.34 3.78 1.10
CA ALA A 227 17.17 4.49 0.58
C ALA A 227 16.43 5.28 1.69
N VAL A 228 16.20 4.63 2.83
CA VAL A 228 15.58 5.26 4.01
C VAL A 228 16.44 6.42 4.54
N GLN A 229 17.75 6.23 4.64
CA GLN A 229 18.68 7.28 5.07
C GLN A 229 18.65 8.47 4.10
N ARG A 230 18.61 8.20 2.80
CA ARG A 230 18.53 9.22 1.76
C ARG A 230 17.21 10.00 1.84
N ILE A 231 16.08 9.33 2.08
CA ILE A 231 14.79 9.99 2.34
C ILE A 231 14.90 10.91 3.57
N ARG A 232 15.39 10.38 4.71
CA ARG A 232 15.55 11.16 5.95
C ARG A 232 16.36 12.44 5.75
N ASN A 233 17.42 12.36 4.94
CA ASN A 233 18.34 13.48 4.73
C ASN A 233 17.80 14.54 3.75
N ASN A 234 16.91 14.17 2.83
CA ASN A 234 16.49 15.04 1.73
C ASN A 234 15.01 15.46 1.81
N VAL A 235 14.18 14.75 2.57
CA VAL A 235 12.73 15.00 2.66
C VAL A 235 12.37 15.35 4.11
N PRO A 236 12.22 16.63 4.46
CA PRO A 236 11.81 16.99 5.82
C PRO A 236 10.31 16.69 6.01
N ARG A 237 9.91 16.42 7.26
CA ARG A 237 8.52 16.09 7.62
C ARG A 237 7.98 14.89 6.85
N VAL A 238 8.66 13.76 7.01
CA VAL A 238 8.36 12.53 6.27
C VAL A 238 8.14 11.34 7.18
N LEU A 239 7.06 10.63 6.90
CA LEU A 239 6.82 9.27 7.37
C LEU A 239 7.20 8.30 6.26
N VAL A 240 8.13 7.39 6.53
CA VAL A 240 8.36 6.24 5.63
C VAL A 240 7.46 5.09 6.08
N ASN A 241 6.55 4.65 5.20
CA ASN A 241 5.73 3.47 5.41
C ASN A 241 6.43 2.27 4.76
N LEU A 242 7.19 1.52 5.56
CA LEU A 242 7.95 0.36 5.11
C LEU A 242 7.06 -0.88 5.16
N VAL A 243 6.81 -1.51 4.02
CA VAL A 243 5.97 -2.71 3.92
C VAL A 243 6.84 -3.95 3.66
N GLY A 244 6.54 -5.04 4.36
CA GLY A 244 7.24 -6.30 4.21
C GLY A 244 7.21 -6.87 2.79
N THR A 245 8.12 -7.79 2.49
CA THR A 245 8.10 -8.52 1.22
C THR A 245 6.94 -9.50 1.19
N PHE A 246 6.31 -9.66 0.03
CA PHE A 246 5.36 -10.76 -0.20
C PHE A 246 6.14 -12.04 -0.45
N ASN A 247 5.75 -13.15 0.18
CA ASN A 247 6.32 -14.44 -0.17
C ASN A 247 5.70 -14.95 -1.48
N VAL A 248 6.37 -14.65 -2.60
CA VAL A 248 5.82 -14.91 -3.94
C VAL A 248 5.99 -16.37 -4.40
N SER A 249 6.73 -17.21 -3.66
CA SER A 249 6.89 -18.63 -4.00
C SER A 249 5.55 -19.38 -4.03
N GLY A 250 4.59 -18.96 -3.18
CA GLY A 250 3.27 -19.58 -3.05
C GLY A 250 2.44 -19.53 -4.33
N LEU A 251 2.72 -18.60 -5.24
CA LEU A 251 2.06 -18.52 -6.55
C LEU A 251 2.37 -19.74 -7.42
N TYR A 252 3.50 -20.40 -7.19
CA TYR A 252 3.90 -21.55 -8.00
C TYR A 252 2.88 -22.70 -7.92
N GLU A 253 2.52 -23.12 -6.70
CA GLU A 253 1.52 -24.17 -6.52
C GLU A 253 0.11 -23.69 -6.83
N LEU A 254 -0.22 -22.44 -6.50
CA LEU A 254 -1.53 -21.85 -6.82
C LEU A 254 -1.83 -21.91 -8.32
N THR A 255 -0.83 -21.63 -9.16
CA THR A 255 -1.02 -21.45 -10.62
C THR A 255 -0.69 -22.68 -11.46
N ARG A 256 0.05 -23.66 -10.92
CA ARG A 256 0.43 -24.86 -11.65
C ARG A 256 -0.80 -25.64 -12.13
N GLY A 257 -0.89 -25.85 -13.45
CA GLY A 257 -1.97 -26.64 -14.05
C GLY A 257 -3.33 -25.95 -14.11
N GLN A 258 -3.42 -24.66 -13.76
CA GLN A 258 -4.67 -23.91 -13.79
C GLN A 258 -4.99 -23.45 -15.20
N GLN A 259 -6.22 -23.72 -15.66
CA GLN A 259 -6.69 -23.26 -16.98
C GLN A 259 -6.77 -21.73 -17.09
N TYR A 260 -7.03 -21.04 -15.96
CA TYR A 260 -7.02 -19.58 -15.88
C TYR A 260 -5.69 -19.00 -16.34
N CYS A 261 -4.60 -19.66 -15.97
CA CYS A 261 -3.23 -19.32 -16.35
C CYS A 261 -2.95 -19.85 -17.76
N ARG A 262 -3.37 -19.04 -18.75
CA ARG A 262 -3.33 -19.38 -20.17
C ARG A 262 -1.93 -19.84 -20.58
N PRO A 263 -1.73 -21.12 -20.92
CA PRO A 263 -0.43 -21.58 -21.36
C PRO A 263 -0.08 -20.97 -22.71
N LEU A 264 1.11 -20.39 -22.83
CA LEU A 264 1.60 -19.85 -24.09
C LEU A 264 1.76 -20.95 -25.13
N PHE A 265 1.38 -20.65 -26.37
CA PHE A 265 1.52 -21.55 -27.53
C PHE A 265 0.88 -22.94 -27.35
N GLY A 266 -0.12 -23.07 -26.48
CA GLY A 266 -0.78 -24.34 -26.20
C GLY A 266 0.09 -25.35 -25.44
N GLN A 267 1.21 -24.90 -24.86
CA GLN A 267 2.11 -25.72 -24.05
C GLN A 267 1.76 -25.54 -22.57
N PRO A 268 1.17 -26.54 -21.87
CA PRO A 268 0.63 -26.39 -20.51
C PRO A 268 1.67 -25.95 -19.46
N ASP A 269 2.96 -26.15 -19.72
CA ASP A 269 4.06 -25.75 -18.84
C ASP A 269 4.61 -24.35 -19.08
N TRP A 270 4.18 -23.66 -20.15
CA TRP A 270 4.70 -22.36 -20.55
C TRP A 270 3.76 -21.25 -20.07
N ILE A 271 3.72 -21.05 -18.76
CA ILE A 271 3.02 -19.94 -18.12
C ILE A 271 4.01 -18.79 -17.95
N LEU A 272 3.57 -17.56 -18.23
CA LEU A 272 4.40 -16.36 -18.17
C LEU A 272 5.02 -16.12 -16.79
N ASN A 273 4.39 -16.55 -15.69
CA ASN A 273 4.98 -16.49 -14.35
C ASN A 273 6.34 -17.18 -14.21
N ARG A 274 6.65 -18.19 -15.03
CA ARG A 274 7.98 -18.80 -15.03
C ARG A 274 9.02 -17.88 -15.65
N MET A 275 8.61 -16.95 -16.51
CA MET A 275 9.48 -15.89 -17.03
C MET A 275 9.63 -14.74 -16.03
N GLU A 276 8.58 -14.41 -15.28
CA GLU A 276 8.64 -13.42 -14.20
C GLU A 276 9.55 -13.87 -13.05
N CYS A 277 9.49 -15.16 -12.69
CA CYS A 277 10.24 -15.69 -11.55
C CYS A 277 11.13 -16.89 -11.91
N SER A 278 12.45 -16.68 -11.90
CA SER A 278 13.40 -17.74 -12.29
C SER A 278 13.33 -18.99 -11.39
N CYS A 279 12.99 -18.82 -10.10
CA CYS A 279 12.81 -19.92 -9.15
C CYS A 279 11.66 -20.88 -9.51
N PHE A 280 10.70 -20.45 -10.35
CA PHE A 280 9.61 -21.34 -10.80
C PHE A 280 10.06 -22.32 -11.88
N LYS A 281 11.22 -22.10 -12.50
CA LYS A 281 11.88 -23.06 -13.39
C LYS A 281 12.71 -24.09 -12.62
N GLY A 282 12.99 -23.84 -11.34
CA GLY A 282 13.81 -24.68 -10.48
C GLY A 282 13.04 -25.79 -9.74
N THR A 283 13.74 -26.41 -8.81
CA THR A 283 13.27 -27.48 -7.92
C THR A 283 12.43 -26.95 -6.76
N ASP A 284 11.76 -27.85 -6.02
CA ASP A 284 11.08 -27.49 -4.76
C ASP A 284 12.08 -26.90 -3.74
N GLN A 285 13.33 -27.37 -3.75
CA GLN A 285 14.39 -26.85 -2.88
C GLN A 285 14.75 -25.41 -3.22
N ASP A 286 14.75 -25.04 -4.51
CA ASP A 286 15.03 -23.66 -4.93
C ASP A 286 13.95 -22.71 -4.41
N ARG A 287 12.68 -23.12 -4.46
CA ARG A 287 11.56 -22.36 -3.88
C ARG A 287 11.62 -22.28 -2.35
N ALA A 288 11.98 -23.37 -1.67
CA ALA A 288 12.17 -23.34 -0.21
C ALA A 288 13.35 -22.45 0.23
N ASN A 289 14.40 -22.36 -0.59
CA ASN A 289 15.51 -21.43 -0.36
C ASN A 289 15.07 -19.97 -0.56
N MET A 290 14.25 -19.72 -1.59
CA MET A 290 13.62 -18.42 -1.84
C MET A 290 12.70 -17.99 -0.69
N ASP A 291 11.90 -18.90 -0.13
CA ASP A 291 11.09 -18.65 1.09
C ASP A 291 11.95 -18.22 2.27
N THR A 292 13.06 -18.94 2.48
CA THR A 292 14.01 -18.66 3.55
C THR A 292 14.63 -17.28 3.38
N LEU A 293 15.00 -16.91 2.15
CA LEU A 293 15.56 -15.59 1.84
C LEU A 293 14.52 -14.47 2.02
N SER A 294 13.27 -14.69 1.62
CA SER A 294 12.16 -13.74 1.84
C SER A 294 11.92 -13.49 3.34
N ALA A 295 11.97 -14.54 4.16
CA ALA A 295 11.88 -14.41 5.61
C ALA A 295 13.06 -13.62 6.19
N GLN A 296 14.27 -13.80 5.66
CA GLN A 296 15.44 -13.01 6.04
C GLN A 296 15.28 -11.54 5.64
N TYR A 297 14.77 -11.22 4.45
CA TYR A 297 14.45 -9.85 4.05
C TYR A 297 13.48 -9.18 5.02
N ASN A 298 12.37 -9.85 5.38
CA ASN A 298 11.42 -9.32 6.35
C ASN A 298 12.03 -9.12 7.76
N ALA A 299 12.93 -10.00 8.19
CA ALA A 299 13.68 -9.80 9.43
C ALA A 299 14.57 -8.55 9.35
N LYS A 300 15.27 -8.35 8.22
CA LYS A 300 16.11 -7.15 7.97
C LYS A 300 15.30 -5.86 7.90
N LEU A 301 14.12 -5.88 7.26
CA LEU A 301 13.20 -4.72 7.26
C LEU A 301 12.78 -4.35 8.68
N PHE A 302 12.51 -5.34 9.53
CA PHE A 302 12.18 -5.10 10.93
C PHE A 302 13.37 -4.55 11.74
N GLU A 303 14.60 -5.04 11.50
CA GLU A 303 15.82 -4.47 12.08
C GLU A 303 16.00 -2.98 11.69
N ILE A 304 15.77 -2.65 10.41
CA ILE A 304 15.80 -1.26 9.91
C ILE A 304 14.75 -0.41 10.62
N TYR A 305 13.52 -0.90 10.73
CA TYR A 305 12.47 -0.22 11.51
C TYR A 305 12.92 0.04 12.96
N GLN A 306 13.47 -0.96 13.64
CA GLN A 306 13.93 -0.81 15.03
C GLN A 306 15.03 0.25 15.15
N LYS A 307 16.00 0.25 14.23
CA LYS A 307 17.07 1.27 14.16
C LYS A 307 16.47 2.67 14.08
N TYR A 308 15.59 2.93 13.11
CA TYR A 308 15.05 4.28 12.92
C TYR A 308 13.96 4.68 13.91
N ASN A 309 13.25 3.73 14.53
CA ASN A 309 12.37 4.05 15.64
C ASN A 309 13.16 4.53 16.87
N ALA A 310 14.36 3.98 17.11
CA ALA A 310 15.27 4.48 18.15
C ALA A 310 15.89 5.85 17.81
N GLU A 311 15.94 6.21 16.53
CA GLU A 311 16.51 7.46 16.02
C GLU A 311 15.47 8.48 15.52
N LYS A 312 14.18 8.27 15.82
CA LYS A 312 13.10 9.14 15.34
C LYS A 312 13.26 10.57 15.84
N THR A 313 12.72 11.50 15.05
CA THR A 313 12.74 12.94 15.36
C THR A 313 11.34 13.49 15.19
N GLU A 314 11.10 14.73 15.63
CA GLU A 314 9.80 15.39 15.44
C GLU A 314 9.36 15.40 13.97
N GLY A 315 10.29 15.43 13.00
CA GLY A 315 9.99 15.49 11.57
C GLY A 315 10.28 14.22 10.76
N PHE A 316 10.67 13.12 11.40
CA PHE A 316 11.02 11.88 10.70
C PHE A 316 10.74 10.64 11.55
N ALA A 317 10.04 9.68 10.97
CA ALA A 317 9.77 8.37 11.54
C ALA A 317 9.55 7.33 10.45
N ILE A 318 9.61 6.06 10.83
CA ILE A 318 9.26 4.92 9.99
C ILE A 318 8.13 4.16 10.66
N ALA A 319 7.09 3.82 9.92
CA ALA A 319 6.12 2.80 10.28
C ALA A 319 6.46 1.51 9.52
N TYR A 320 6.38 0.36 10.19
CA TYR A 320 6.58 -0.93 9.53
C TYR A 320 5.28 -1.73 9.48
N THR A 321 4.88 -2.20 8.31
CA THR A 321 3.72 -3.08 8.13
C THR A 321 4.18 -4.45 7.63
N PRO A 322 4.14 -5.51 8.46
CA PRO A 322 4.42 -6.86 8.01
C PRO A 322 3.46 -7.28 6.89
N ALA A 323 3.99 -7.87 5.84
CA ALA A 323 3.22 -8.34 4.69
C ALA A 323 3.04 -9.87 4.73
N ASN A 324 2.56 -10.40 5.86
CA ASN A 324 2.36 -11.84 6.07
C ASN A 324 1.12 -12.36 5.31
N ILE A 325 1.05 -12.12 4.01
CA ILE A 325 -0.06 -12.46 3.13
C ILE A 325 0.08 -13.90 2.63
N ASN A 326 -1.00 -14.67 2.68
CA ASN A 326 -1.06 -15.98 2.03
C ASN A 326 -1.21 -15.82 0.51
N VAL A 327 -0.12 -15.55 -0.17
CA VAL A 327 -0.13 -15.38 -1.63
C VAL A 327 -0.62 -16.65 -2.34
N GLY A 328 -0.29 -17.83 -1.81
CA GLY A 328 -0.77 -19.12 -2.35
C GLY A 328 -2.25 -19.41 -2.08
N GLY A 329 -2.90 -18.64 -1.19
CA GLY A 329 -4.32 -18.73 -0.87
C GLY A 329 -5.20 -17.72 -1.62
N LEU A 330 -4.62 -16.90 -2.50
CA LEU A 330 -5.39 -15.94 -3.30
C LEU A 330 -6.32 -16.68 -4.28
N PRO A 331 -7.55 -16.19 -4.52
CA PRO A 331 -8.34 -16.66 -5.65
C PRO A 331 -7.61 -16.32 -6.95
N LEU A 332 -7.70 -17.19 -7.97
CA LEU A 332 -6.98 -17.00 -9.22
C LEU A 332 -7.35 -15.70 -9.92
N GLU A 333 -8.61 -15.26 -9.80
CA GLU A 333 -9.13 -14.01 -10.34
C GLU A 333 -8.53 -12.77 -9.67
N ALA A 334 -7.87 -12.93 -8.52
CA ALA A 334 -7.09 -11.87 -7.89
C ALA A 334 -5.66 -11.78 -8.43
N LEU A 335 -5.26 -12.66 -9.35
CA LEU A 335 -4.03 -12.54 -10.13
C LEU A 335 -4.33 -12.00 -11.53
N SER A 336 -3.35 -11.33 -12.13
CA SER A 336 -3.41 -10.97 -13.53
C SER A 336 -3.54 -12.22 -14.39
N ASN A 337 -4.53 -12.24 -15.29
CA ASN A 337 -4.67 -13.31 -16.29
C ASN A 337 -3.67 -13.18 -17.45
N VAL A 338 -2.79 -12.18 -17.43
CA VAL A 338 -1.69 -12.02 -18.38
C VAL A 338 -0.58 -13.01 -18.00
N ASP A 339 -0.04 -12.86 -16.79
CA ASP A 339 1.15 -13.59 -16.37
C ASP A 339 0.90 -14.66 -15.31
N CYS A 340 -0.23 -14.61 -14.60
CA CYS A 340 -0.48 -15.41 -13.41
C CYS A 340 0.64 -15.30 -12.37
N PHE A 341 1.16 -14.09 -12.19
CA PHE A 341 2.17 -13.76 -11.22
C PHE A 341 1.81 -12.48 -10.49
N HIS A 342 1.62 -11.39 -11.23
CA HIS A 342 1.33 -10.10 -10.63
C HIS A 342 -0.08 -10.09 -10.03
N PRO A 343 -0.27 -9.43 -8.88
CA PRO A 343 -1.61 -9.21 -8.34
C PRO A 343 -2.46 -8.42 -9.33
N GLY A 344 -3.68 -8.88 -9.55
CA GLY A 344 -4.68 -8.16 -10.33
C GLY A 344 -5.41 -7.12 -9.47
N ARG A 345 -6.42 -6.46 -10.05
CA ARG A 345 -7.24 -5.44 -9.36
C ARG A 345 -7.73 -5.89 -7.97
N LEU A 346 -8.31 -7.08 -7.85
CA LEU A 346 -8.87 -7.55 -6.58
C LEU A 346 -7.82 -7.69 -5.47
N ALA A 347 -6.62 -8.20 -5.80
CA ALA A 347 -5.52 -8.29 -4.85
C ALA A 347 -5.00 -6.89 -4.48
N HIS A 348 -4.83 -6.00 -5.46
CA HIS A 348 -4.43 -4.62 -5.20
C HIS A 348 -5.39 -3.90 -4.23
N GLU A 349 -6.70 -3.95 -4.49
CA GLU A 349 -7.71 -3.32 -3.62
C GLU A 349 -7.69 -3.92 -2.21
N TRP A 350 -7.54 -5.25 -2.10
CA TRP A 350 -7.45 -5.91 -0.80
C TRP A 350 -6.18 -5.53 -0.03
N ILE A 351 -5.01 -5.52 -0.70
CA ILE A 351 -3.73 -5.09 -0.11
C ILE A 351 -3.83 -3.65 0.40
N SER A 352 -4.43 -2.74 -0.38
CA SER A 352 -4.64 -1.35 0.06
C SER A 352 -5.41 -1.24 1.36
N LYS A 353 -6.52 -1.99 1.48
CA LYS A 353 -7.34 -2.02 2.70
C LYS A 353 -6.58 -2.61 3.87
N VAL A 354 -5.88 -3.72 3.66
CA VAL A 354 -5.06 -4.38 4.68
C VAL A 354 -3.98 -3.43 5.20
N VAL A 355 -3.22 -2.79 4.31
CA VAL A 355 -2.16 -1.86 4.71
C VAL A 355 -2.75 -0.67 5.44
N TRP A 356 -3.79 -0.03 4.88
CA TRP A 356 -4.51 1.07 5.52
C TRP A 356 -5.00 0.73 6.92
N ASN A 357 -5.66 -0.42 7.11
CA ASN A 357 -6.15 -0.84 8.42
C ASN A 357 -5.02 -1.05 9.44
N ASN A 358 -3.83 -1.46 8.98
CA ASN A 358 -2.69 -1.71 9.85
C ASN A 358 -1.89 -0.44 10.18
N ILE A 359 -1.99 0.66 9.40
CA ILE A 359 -1.27 1.90 9.74
C ILE A 359 -1.76 2.52 11.05
N PHE A 360 -2.99 2.20 11.49
CA PHE A 360 -3.57 2.69 12.74
C PHE A 360 -3.36 1.73 13.93
N LYS A 361 -2.72 0.59 13.73
CA LYS A 361 -2.45 -0.38 14.80
C LYS A 361 -1.05 -0.18 15.39
N PRO A 362 -0.90 -0.28 16.73
CA PRO A 362 0.42 -0.39 17.33
C PRO A 362 1.21 -1.54 16.70
N GLN A 363 2.53 -1.43 16.65
CA GLN A 363 3.41 -2.41 16.07
C GLN A 363 3.18 -3.79 16.70
N ALA A 364 2.99 -3.88 18.02
CA ALA A 364 2.72 -5.15 18.71
C ALA A 364 1.41 -5.85 18.28
N GLU A 365 0.47 -5.14 17.66
CA GLU A 365 -0.83 -5.66 17.21
C GLU A 365 -0.87 -5.94 15.70
N LYS A 366 0.22 -5.65 14.97
CA LYS A 366 0.32 -5.93 13.54
C LYS A 366 0.50 -7.44 13.28
N PRO A 367 0.11 -7.95 12.10
CA PRO A 367 -0.02 -9.38 11.82
C PRO A 367 1.34 -10.05 11.52
N TYR A 368 2.19 -10.19 12.53
CA TYR A 368 3.47 -10.89 12.40
C TYR A 368 3.33 -12.42 12.35
N SER A 369 2.52 -12.98 13.25
CA SER A 369 2.34 -14.43 13.38
C SER A 369 1.09 -14.95 12.68
N ASN A 370 0.11 -14.06 12.44
CA ASN A 370 -1.14 -14.42 11.79
C ASN A 370 -0.97 -14.23 10.28
N ILE A 371 -1.16 -15.32 9.54
CA ILE A 371 -1.20 -15.28 8.08
C ILE A 371 -2.49 -14.56 7.68
N LEU A 372 -2.36 -13.56 6.81
CA LEU A 372 -3.47 -12.78 6.26
C LEU A 372 -4.05 -13.53 5.05
N GLU A 373 -5.27 -14.00 5.21
CA GLU A 373 -6.04 -14.67 4.16
C GLU A 373 -6.85 -13.66 3.37
N TYR A 374 -6.98 -13.90 2.06
CA TYR A 374 -7.75 -13.03 1.18
C TYR A 374 -9.20 -12.90 1.65
N ASN A 375 -9.68 -11.65 1.71
CA ASN A 375 -11.04 -11.34 2.10
C ASN A 375 -11.64 -10.34 1.10
N ALA A 376 -12.52 -10.83 0.21
CA ALA A 376 -13.24 -9.98 -0.74
C ALA A 376 -14.09 -8.90 -0.06
N ASN A 377 -14.51 -9.14 1.20
CA ASN A 377 -15.32 -8.22 1.99
C ASN A 377 -14.49 -7.47 3.03
N GLU A 378 -13.16 -7.37 2.85
CA GLU A 378 -12.31 -6.58 3.74
C GLU A 378 -12.88 -5.16 3.84
N GLN A 379 -13.13 -4.74 5.09
CA GLN A 379 -13.69 -3.43 5.39
C GLN A 379 -12.55 -2.42 5.56
N ILE A 380 -12.84 -1.16 5.31
CA ILE A 380 -11.93 -0.02 5.49
C ILE A 380 -12.18 0.57 6.87
N TYR A 381 -11.13 0.65 7.69
CA TYR A 381 -11.16 1.36 8.97
C TYR A 381 -11.38 2.86 8.75
N CYS A 382 -12.33 3.46 9.47
CA CYS A 382 -12.57 4.90 9.47
C CYS A 382 -11.89 5.56 10.68
N PRO A 383 -10.70 6.18 10.51
CA PRO A 383 -10.08 6.95 11.58
C PRO A 383 -10.97 8.12 12.04
N THR A 384 -10.87 8.38 13.34
CA THR A 384 -11.50 9.48 14.07
C THR A 384 -10.49 10.59 14.37
N GLU A 385 -10.92 11.66 15.05
CA GLU A 385 -10.02 12.74 15.46
C GLU A 385 -8.94 12.32 16.47
N ASP A 386 -9.15 11.20 17.17
CA ASP A 386 -8.25 10.65 18.18
C ASP A 386 -7.26 9.64 17.60
N ASP A 387 -7.50 9.13 16.39
CA ASP A 387 -6.62 8.16 15.74
C ASP A 387 -5.35 8.83 15.22
N ARG A 388 -4.23 8.10 15.29
CA ARG A 388 -2.92 8.51 14.74
C ARG A 388 -2.36 7.41 13.86
N ILE A 389 -1.61 7.82 12.84
CA ILE A 389 -0.76 6.88 12.10
C ILE A 389 0.32 6.39 13.06
N ARG A 390 0.37 5.08 13.29
CA ARG A 390 1.16 4.45 14.34
C ARG A 390 2.59 4.19 13.87
N ILE A 391 3.52 4.64 14.71
CA ILE A 391 4.98 4.55 14.52
C ILE A 391 5.66 3.83 15.70
N ASP A 392 4.88 3.16 16.55
CA ASP A 392 5.28 2.56 17.83
C ASP A 392 4.90 1.08 17.94
#